data_AF-A0A6I9Y1M0-F1
#
_entry.id   AF-A0A6I9Y1M0-F1
#
_cell.length_a   1.000
_cell.length_b   1.000
_cell.length_c   1.000
_cell.angle_alpha   90.00
_cell.angle_beta   90.00
_cell.angle_gamma   90.00
#
_symmetry.space_group_name_H-M   'P 1'
#
loop_
_entity.id
_entity.type
_entity.pdbx_description
1 polymer ?
#
loop_
_entity_poly.entity_id
_entity_poly.type
_entity_poly.pdbx_seq_one_letter_code
_entity_poly.pdbx_strand_id
1 'polypeptide(L)'
;MNIGTIDLYLNKLGASLPKMAYHDEERENEAWSVYLERKNMVLEFLHADLSQHLLRRHHKRIELLKKCSYYLEILPKHLALGDQNHLMLPTTMFQLIDPWRFQRMKKVGTIQTKIQLLLLSDLLGELERGREELVHLLETNDMMTFLSRWDAVKQKLSTLSEQMDYFLAMLVPGRLYIKHRLVSDVGITKIPHIRLILTTKMPVMFDRRESVAHEDWVSLKWLVTSQQSQLDQFELQFRLLEPRTPQERVQCGIMPVTSNTCEIHNLLSDRLYRFTVRRAETYMLVYEQWRDSILLKTKLYLAENVGEATSQP
;
A
#
# COMPACT_ATOMS: atom_id res chain seq x y z
N MET A 1 -5.50 13.76 -14.04
CA MET A 1 -6.19 14.09 -15.32
C MET A 1 -6.32 15.62 -15.37
N ASN A 2 -6.32 16.21 -16.56
CA ASN A 2 -6.06 17.65 -16.78
C ASN A 2 -7.18 18.56 -16.21
N ILE A 3 -6.80 19.52 -15.36
CA ILE A 3 -7.62 20.63 -14.84
C ILE A 3 -8.42 21.34 -15.96
N GLY A 4 -7.87 21.38 -17.17
CA GLY A 4 -8.51 22.02 -18.33
C GLY A 4 -9.78 21.35 -18.85
N THR A 5 -10.09 20.11 -18.44
CA THR A 5 -11.27 19.40 -18.97
C THR A 5 -12.54 19.82 -18.23
N ILE A 6 -12.47 19.98 -16.90
CA ILE A 6 -13.62 20.32 -16.03
C ILE A 6 -13.97 21.82 -16.12
N ASP A 7 -12.97 22.70 -16.21
CA ASP A 7 -13.20 24.14 -16.46
C ASP A 7 -13.84 24.39 -17.84
N LEU A 8 -13.60 23.51 -18.82
CA LEU A 8 -14.27 23.57 -20.12
C LEU A 8 -15.77 23.24 -20.01
N TYR A 9 -16.16 22.32 -19.12
CA TYR A 9 -17.56 21.96 -18.87
C TYR A 9 -18.29 23.08 -18.12
N LEU A 10 -17.62 23.80 -17.22
CA LEU A 10 -18.23 24.86 -16.42
C LEU A 10 -18.33 26.20 -17.17
N ASN A 11 -17.43 26.51 -18.11
CA ASN A 11 -17.46 27.76 -18.87
C ASN A 11 -18.46 27.80 -20.03
N LYS A 12 -19.00 26.64 -20.45
CA LYS A 12 -20.04 26.56 -21.49
C LYS A 12 -21.41 27.13 -21.06
N LEU A 13 -21.57 27.48 -19.78
CA LEU A 13 -22.79 27.98 -19.16
C LEU A 13 -23.09 29.47 -19.40
N GLY A 14 -22.18 30.24 -20.01
CA GLY A 14 -22.26 31.71 -20.04
C GLY A 14 -22.97 32.36 -21.24
N ALA A 15 -23.32 31.63 -22.30
CA ALA A 15 -23.71 32.26 -23.57
C ALA A 15 -25.12 31.88 -24.06
N SER A 16 -25.99 32.89 -24.04
CA SER A 16 -27.18 33.11 -24.89
C SER A 16 -28.49 32.37 -24.58
N LEU A 17 -29.52 33.17 -24.26
CA LEU A 17 -30.93 32.78 -24.20
C LEU A 17 -31.74 33.86 -24.94
N PRO A 18 -32.45 33.55 -26.04
CA PRO A 18 -33.52 34.39 -26.55
C PRO A 18 -34.87 33.86 -26.06
N LYS A 19 -35.64 34.72 -25.36
CA LYS A 19 -37.07 34.53 -25.07
C LYS A 19 -37.87 34.46 -26.38
N MET A 20 -38.70 33.44 -26.58
CA MET A 20 -40.04 33.54 -27.20
C MET A 20 -40.93 32.36 -26.77
N ALA A 21 -42.24 32.58 -26.81
CA ALA A 21 -43.26 31.85 -26.06
C ALA A 21 -44.04 30.84 -26.93
N TYR A 22 -43.83 29.55 -26.68
CA TYR A 22 -44.82 28.47 -26.85
C TYR A 22 -44.79 27.63 -25.56
N HIS A 23 -45.83 27.73 -24.73
CA HIS A 23 -45.58 27.80 -23.29
C HIS A 23 -45.62 26.51 -22.45
N ASP A 24 -46.07 25.34 -22.95
CA ASP A 24 -46.05 24.09 -22.16
C ASP A 24 -45.28 22.94 -22.82
N GLU A 25 -45.55 22.58 -24.08
CA GLU A 25 -44.85 21.45 -24.74
C GLU A 25 -43.36 21.74 -25.00
N GLU A 26 -42.99 22.97 -25.38
CA GLU A 26 -41.58 23.34 -25.56
C GLU A 26 -40.84 23.45 -24.22
N ARG A 27 -41.52 23.88 -23.16
CA ARG A 27 -40.93 23.95 -21.80
C ARG A 27 -40.69 22.56 -21.21
N GLU A 28 -41.62 21.63 -21.42
CA GLU A 28 -41.46 20.24 -20.99
C GLU A 28 -40.34 19.55 -21.77
N ASN A 29 -40.24 19.82 -23.08
CA ASN A 29 -39.14 19.34 -23.93
C ASN A 29 -37.77 19.93 -23.52
N GLU A 30 -37.72 21.23 -23.18
CA GLU A 30 -36.51 21.89 -22.67
C GLU A 30 -36.09 21.33 -21.30
N ALA A 31 -37.02 21.18 -20.36
CA ALA A 31 -36.76 20.57 -19.06
C ALA A 31 -36.27 19.13 -19.18
N TRP A 32 -36.86 18.35 -20.10
CA TRP A 32 -36.44 16.99 -20.40
C TRP A 32 -35.01 16.94 -20.97
N SER A 33 -34.68 17.84 -21.91
CA SER A 33 -33.32 17.94 -22.46
C SER A 33 -32.30 18.30 -21.38
N VAL A 34 -32.58 19.29 -20.54
CA VAL A 34 -31.71 19.70 -19.43
C VAL A 34 -31.56 18.58 -18.40
N TYR A 35 -32.63 17.84 -18.11
CA TYR A 35 -32.57 16.67 -17.24
C TYR A 35 -31.65 15.60 -17.80
N LEU A 36 -31.80 15.25 -19.08
CA LEU A 36 -31.00 14.21 -19.71
C LEU A 36 -29.52 14.58 -19.75
N GLU A 37 -29.21 15.83 -20.08
CA GLU A 37 -27.83 16.34 -20.07
C GLU A 37 -27.20 16.21 -18.68
N ARG A 38 -27.87 16.73 -17.64
CA ARG A 38 -27.39 16.69 -16.26
C ARG A 38 -27.31 15.28 -15.70
N LYS A 39 -28.26 14.42 -16.03
CA LYS A 39 -28.24 12.99 -15.69
C LYS A 39 -27.05 12.30 -16.33
N ASN A 40 -26.78 12.57 -17.60
CA ASN A 40 -25.62 12.02 -18.30
C ASN A 40 -24.30 12.48 -17.67
N MET A 41 -24.19 13.73 -17.21
CA MET A 41 -23.01 14.19 -16.47
C MET A 41 -22.76 13.35 -15.20
N VAL A 42 -23.81 13.05 -14.42
CA VAL A 42 -23.67 12.21 -13.21
C VAL A 42 -23.28 10.78 -13.59
N LEU A 43 -23.90 10.22 -14.63
CA LEU A 43 -23.58 8.89 -15.13
C LEU A 43 -22.14 8.78 -15.63
N GLU A 44 -21.67 9.76 -16.41
CA GLU A 44 -20.29 9.82 -16.89
C GLU A 44 -19.30 9.83 -15.71
N PHE A 45 -19.55 10.68 -14.70
CA PHE A 45 -18.74 10.71 -13.49
C PHE A 45 -18.73 9.36 -12.75
N LEU A 46 -19.89 8.71 -12.61
CA LEU A 46 -20.02 7.40 -11.96
C LEU A 46 -19.35 6.24 -12.74
N HIS A 47 -19.25 6.36 -14.07
CA HIS A 47 -18.67 5.34 -14.93
C HIS A 47 -17.18 5.53 -15.19
N ALA A 48 -16.68 6.78 -15.16
CA ALA A 48 -15.28 7.10 -15.35
C ALA A 48 -14.58 7.33 -14.00
N ASP A 49 -14.84 8.49 -13.38
CA ASP A 49 -14.06 9.04 -12.27
C ASP A 49 -14.36 8.38 -10.92
N LEU A 50 -15.58 7.87 -10.74
CA LEU A 50 -16.01 7.17 -9.53
C LEU A 50 -16.53 5.76 -9.81
N SER A 51 -15.91 5.10 -10.79
CA SER A 51 -16.28 3.74 -11.18
C SER A 51 -16.03 2.73 -10.07
N GLN A 52 -16.92 1.73 -9.97
CA GLN A 52 -16.76 0.65 -8.98
C GLN A 52 -15.46 -0.13 -9.18
N HIS A 53 -15.01 -0.27 -10.43
CA HIS A 53 -13.74 -0.90 -10.75
C HIS A 53 -12.54 -0.08 -10.20
N LEU A 54 -12.57 1.24 -10.35
CA LEU A 54 -11.55 2.14 -9.82
C LEU A 54 -11.50 2.06 -8.28
N LEU A 55 -12.65 2.12 -7.60
CA LEU A 55 -12.72 2.00 -6.14
C LEU A 55 -12.17 0.65 -5.65
N ARG A 56 -12.54 -0.46 -6.29
CA ARG A 56 -11.96 -1.80 -5.99
C ARG A 56 -10.45 -1.84 -6.19
N ARG A 57 -9.93 -1.19 -7.23
CA ARG A 57 -8.48 -1.08 -7.46
C ARG A 57 -7.81 -0.31 -6.33
N HIS A 58 -8.42 0.78 -5.86
CA HIS A 58 -7.92 1.55 -4.73
C HIS A 58 -7.96 0.77 -3.42
N HIS A 59 -9.01 -0.02 -3.18
CA HIS A 59 -9.07 -0.93 -2.03
C HIS A 59 -7.88 -1.89 -2.02
N LYS A 60 -7.60 -2.57 -3.14
CA LYS A 60 -6.42 -3.43 -3.29
C LYS A 60 -5.11 -2.68 -3.06
N ARG A 61 -5.04 -1.42 -3.49
CA ARG A 61 -3.85 -0.58 -3.30
C ARG A 61 -3.63 -0.22 -1.83
N ILE A 62 -4.68 0.13 -1.10
CA ILE A 62 -4.61 0.41 0.35
C ILE A 62 -4.21 -0.86 1.11
N GLU A 63 -4.82 -2.00 0.78
CA GLU A 63 -4.47 -3.28 1.39
C GLU A 63 -3.01 -3.65 1.12
N LEU A 64 -2.47 -3.33 -0.05
CA LEU A 64 -1.05 -3.47 -0.33
C LEU A 64 -0.20 -2.51 0.54
N LEU A 65 -0.59 -1.24 0.66
CA LEU A 65 0.13 -0.24 1.46
C LEU A 65 0.16 -0.60 2.95
N LYS A 66 -0.92 -1.17 3.50
CA LYS A 66 -0.97 -1.70 4.87
C LYS A 66 0.03 -2.84 5.11
N LYS A 67 0.37 -3.58 4.05
CA LYS A 67 1.33 -4.69 4.10
C LYS A 67 2.78 -4.27 3.85
N CYS A 68 3.00 -3.07 3.33
CA CYS A 68 4.34 -2.57 3.08
C CYS A 68 5.12 -2.30 4.38
N SER A 69 6.44 -2.29 4.27
CA SER A 69 7.36 -1.86 5.32
C SER A 69 7.82 -0.42 5.02
N TYR A 70 7.90 0.43 6.04
CA TYR A 70 8.23 1.86 5.89
C TYR A 70 9.52 2.17 6.63
N TYR A 71 10.40 2.94 5.99
CA TYR A 71 11.74 3.23 6.46
C TYR A 71 12.01 4.73 6.47
N LEU A 72 12.87 5.17 7.39
CA LEU A 72 13.54 6.46 7.24
C LEU A 72 14.68 6.30 6.24
N GLU A 73 14.87 7.29 5.39
CA GLU A 73 16.09 7.48 4.62
C GLU A 73 16.72 8.83 4.97
N ILE A 74 18.05 8.82 5.10
CA ILE A 74 18.83 10.00 5.46
C ILE A 74 19.58 10.46 4.22
N LEU A 75 19.24 11.66 3.74
CA LEU A 75 19.84 12.25 2.55
C LEU A 75 20.52 13.58 2.86
N PRO A 76 21.71 13.86 2.31
CA PRO A 76 22.30 15.20 2.38
C PRO A 76 21.47 16.19 1.54
N LYS A 77 21.22 17.40 2.05
CA LYS A 77 20.42 18.45 1.36
C LYS A 77 21.10 19.05 0.14
N HIS A 78 22.41 18.84 -0.06
CA HIS A 78 23.22 19.54 -1.07
C HIS A 78 23.86 18.60 -2.09
N LEU A 79 23.11 17.61 -2.57
CA LEU A 79 23.36 17.06 -3.90
C LEU A 79 22.85 18.07 -4.95
N ALA A 80 23.50 19.23 -5.02
CA ALA A 80 23.44 20.07 -6.20
C ALA A 80 24.37 19.43 -7.24
N LEU A 81 23.95 19.43 -8.50
CA LEU A 81 24.70 18.90 -9.64
C LEU A 81 26.18 19.30 -9.56
N GLY A 82 27.09 18.32 -9.49
CA GLY A 82 28.48 18.51 -9.93
C GLY A 82 29.60 18.35 -8.90
N ASP A 83 29.35 18.31 -7.58
CA ASP A 83 30.45 18.20 -6.60
C ASP A 83 30.63 16.75 -6.12
N GLN A 84 31.50 15.99 -6.81
CA GLN A 84 31.75 14.57 -6.56
C GLN A 84 32.59 14.27 -5.30
N ASN A 85 32.98 15.28 -4.51
CA ASN A 85 33.99 15.13 -3.47
C ASN A 85 33.47 14.90 -2.04
N HIS A 86 32.16 14.86 -1.81
CA HIS A 86 31.59 14.67 -0.47
C HIS A 86 30.47 13.63 -0.40
N LEU A 87 30.70 12.45 -0.98
CA LEU A 87 29.94 11.25 -0.61
C LEU A 87 30.37 10.81 0.80
N MET A 88 29.93 11.54 1.83
CA MET A 88 29.92 11.01 3.19
C MET A 88 29.06 9.74 3.16
N LEU A 89 29.69 8.59 3.36
CA LEU A 89 29.00 7.30 3.40
C LEU A 89 27.84 7.38 4.43
N PRO A 90 26.71 6.71 4.17
CA PRO A 90 25.56 6.70 5.09
C PRO A 90 25.94 6.43 6.55
N THR A 91 26.93 5.55 6.76
CA THR A 91 27.47 5.18 8.08
C THR A 91 28.12 6.37 8.81
N THR A 92 28.81 7.26 8.11
CA THR A 92 29.45 8.45 8.69
C THR A 92 28.41 9.52 9.02
N MET A 93 27.34 9.63 8.24
CA MET A 93 26.22 10.54 8.56
C MET A 93 25.45 10.09 9.81
N PHE A 94 25.32 8.78 10.05
CA PHE A 94 24.67 8.25 11.25
C PHE A 94 25.40 8.62 12.54
N GLN A 95 26.72 8.70 12.50
CA GLN A 95 27.54 9.08 13.67
C GLN A 95 27.30 10.54 14.12
N LEU A 96 26.80 11.39 13.22
CA LEU A 96 26.53 12.81 13.52
C LEU A 96 25.11 13.03 14.05
N ILE A 97 24.24 12.02 13.98
CA ILE A 97 22.85 12.13 14.40
C ILE A 97 22.72 11.73 15.85
N ASP A 98 22.04 12.58 16.63
CA ASP A 98 21.71 12.26 18.01
C ASP A 98 20.76 11.04 18.06
N PRO A 99 21.15 9.94 18.73
CA PRO A 99 20.34 8.72 18.76
C PRO A 99 18.94 8.94 19.35
N TRP A 100 18.81 9.77 20.38
CA TRP A 100 17.52 10.04 21.02
C TRP A 100 16.59 10.86 20.13
N ARG A 101 17.12 11.86 19.42
CA ARG A 101 16.38 12.63 18.41
C ARG A 101 15.95 11.73 17.25
N PHE A 102 16.82 10.82 16.80
CA PHE A 102 16.47 9.86 15.77
C PHE A 102 15.35 8.91 16.20
N GLN A 103 15.42 8.36 17.43
CA GLN A 103 14.35 7.52 17.96
C GLN A 103 13.02 8.27 18.09
N ARG A 104 13.02 9.55 18.51
CA ARG A 104 11.82 10.39 18.47
C ARG A 104 11.28 10.55 17.06
N MET A 105 12.17 10.71 16.08
CA MET A 105 11.76 10.83 14.70
C MET A 105 11.18 9.55 14.11
N LYS A 106 11.71 8.38 14.50
CA LYS A 106 11.08 7.09 14.20
C LYS A 106 9.65 7.05 14.71
N LYS A 107 9.41 7.43 15.98
CA LYS A 107 8.05 7.47 16.55
C LYS A 107 7.10 8.38 15.76
N VAL A 108 7.56 9.57 15.37
CA VAL A 108 6.77 10.49 14.53
C VAL A 108 6.47 9.86 13.18
N GLY A 109 7.45 9.23 12.52
CA GLY A 109 7.24 8.51 11.27
C GLY A 109 6.23 7.37 11.42
N THR A 110 6.28 6.62 12.52
CA THR A 110 5.33 5.53 12.81
C THR A 110 3.91 6.09 12.93
N ILE A 111 3.74 7.17 13.70
CA ILE A 111 2.44 7.82 13.89
C ILE A 111 1.91 8.38 12.57
N GLN A 112 2.75 9.09 11.81
CA GLN A 112 2.38 9.67 10.51
C GLN A 112 1.96 8.57 9.52
N THR A 113 2.69 7.45 9.47
CA THR A 113 2.34 6.31 8.61
C THR A 113 0.99 5.71 9.01
N LYS A 114 0.75 5.51 10.31
CA LYS A 114 -0.55 5.00 10.80
C LYS A 114 -1.70 5.93 10.46
N ILE A 115 -1.54 7.23 10.70
CA ILE A 115 -2.57 8.25 10.38
C ILE A 115 -2.84 8.24 8.87
N GLN A 116 -1.80 8.21 8.04
CA GLN A 116 -1.95 8.18 6.58
C GLN A 116 -2.73 6.94 6.11
N LEU A 117 -2.42 5.75 6.63
CA LEU A 117 -3.11 4.51 6.26
C LEU A 117 -4.58 4.48 6.70
N LEU A 118 -4.87 5.02 7.90
CA LEU A 118 -6.23 5.18 8.39
C LEU A 118 -7.01 6.16 7.51
N LEU A 119 -6.46 7.35 7.28
CA LEU A 119 -7.10 8.39 6.48
C LEU A 119 -7.35 7.93 5.03
N LEU A 120 -6.43 7.18 4.42
CA LEU A 120 -6.67 6.57 3.11
C LEU A 120 -7.88 5.62 3.11
N SER A 121 -8.04 4.83 4.17
CA SER A 121 -9.17 3.90 4.29
C SER A 121 -10.48 4.68 4.48
N ASP A 122 -10.46 5.71 5.31
CA ASP A 122 -11.64 6.55 5.58
C ASP A 122 -12.08 7.31 4.34
N LEU A 123 -11.14 7.96 3.63
CA LEU A 123 -11.42 8.68 2.38
C LEU A 123 -12.00 7.77 1.30
N LEU A 124 -11.47 6.54 1.16
CA LEU A 124 -12.04 5.59 0.20
C LEU A 124 -13.48 5.22 0.59
N GLY A 125 -13.76 5.05 1.88
CA GLY A 125 -15.11 4.79 2.38
C GLY A 125 -16.06 5.96 2.13
N GLU A 126 -15.61 7.22 2.25
CA GLU A 126 -16.40 8.40 1.90
C GLU A 126 -16.71 8.45 0.39
N LEU A 127 -15.73 8.11 -0.46
CA LEU A 127 -15.93 8.03 -1.91
C LEU A 127 -16.94 6.95 -2.30
N GLU A 128 -16.88 5.78 -1.64
CA GLU A 128 -17.85 4.68 -1.82
C GLU A 128 -19.26 5.12 -1.42
N ARG A 129 -19.44 5.73 -0.24
CA ARG A 129 -20.73 6.28 0.20
C ARG A 129 -21.25 7.35 -0.75
N GLY A 130 -20.40 8.28 -1.15
CA GLY A 130 -20.76 9.33 -2.10
C GLY A 130 -21.22 8.77 -3.45
N ARG A 131 -20.60 7.67 -3.90
CA ARG A 131 -21.04 6.94 -5.08
C ARG A 131 -22.44 6.36 -4.90
N GLU A 132 -22.69 5.67 -3.78
CA GLU A 132 -23.99 5.06 -3.47
C GLU A 132 -25.09 6.11 -3.40
N GLU A 133 -24.82 7.26 -2.78
CA GLU A 133 -25.74 8.39 -2.73
C GLU A 133 -26.09 8.92 -4.13
N LEU A 134 -25.10 9.07 -5.02
CA LEU A 134 -25.33 9.54 -6.39
C LEU A 134 -26.13 8.52 -7.22
N VAL A 135 -25.85 7.22 -7.06
CA VAL A 135 -26.63 6.16 -7.72
C VAL A 135 -28.07 6.18 -7.23
N HIS A 136 -28.27 6.23 -5.91
CA HIS A 136 -29.59 6.31 -5.32
C HIS A 136 -30.37 7.53 -5.83
N LEU A 137 -29.72 8.68 -5.91
CA LEU A 137 -30.31 9.92 -6.42
C LEU A 137 -30.80 9.79 -7.87
N LEU A 138 -30.11 9.00 -8.71
CA LEU A 138 -30.51 8.74 -10.09
C LEU A 138 -31.65 7.71 -10.21
N GLU A 139 -31.74 6.77 -9.26
CA GLU A 139 -32.72 5.68 -9.27
C GLU A 139 -34.07 6.09 -8.65
N THR A 140 -34.06 6.97 -7.64
CA THR A 140 -35.26 7.26 -6.84
C THR A 140 -35.93 8.59 -7.12
N ASN A 141 -35.20 9.57 -7.66
CA ASN A 141 -35.80 10.89 -7.92
C ASN A 141 -36.43 10.95 -9.30
N ASP A 142 -37.65 11.49 -9.34
CA ASP A 142 -38.28 11.91 -10.58
C ASP A 142 -37.54 13.12 -11.21
N MET A 143 -37.88 13.42 -12.47
CA MET A 143 -37.23 14.49 -13.25
C MET A 143 -37.23 15.83 -12.49
N MET A 144 -38.37 16.23 -11.94
CA MET A 144 -38.54 17.54 -11.31
C MET A 144 -37.78 17.63 -9.98
N THR A 145 -37.76 16.56 -9.18
CA THR A 145 -36.98 16.51 -7.94
C THR A 145 -35.48 16.53 -8.23
N PHE A 146 -35.03 15.84 -9.29
CA PHE A 146 -33.63 15.87 -9.70
C PHE A 146 -33.20 17.27 -10.15
N LEU A 147 -33.99 17.92 -11.01
CA LEU A 147 -33.66 19.26 -11.52
C LEU A 147 -33.66 20.33 -10.42
N SER A 148 -34.60 20.28 -9.49
CA SER A 148 -34.67 21.22 -8.36
C SER A 148 -33.51 21.08 -7.37
N ARG A 149 -32.90 19.89 -7.28
CA ARG A 149 -31.74 19.62 -6.41
C ARG A 149 -30.40 19.69 -7.15
N TRP A 150 -30.39 20.14 -8.40
CA TRP A 150 -29.19 20.08 -9.24
C TRP A 150 -27.97 20.78 -8.65
N ASP A 151 -28.13 21.95 -8.03
CA ASP A 151 -27.00 22.67 -7.43
C ASP A 151 -26.32 21.86 -6.32
N ALA A 152 -27.11 21.15 -5.51
CA ALA A 152 -26.60 20.25 -4.48
C ALA A 152 -25.90 19.03 -5.11
N VAL A 153 -26.44 18.47 -6.20
CA VAL A 153 -25.80 17.39 -6.96
C VAL A 153 -24.46 17.86 -7.52
N LYS A 154 -24.42 19.03 -8.14
CA LYS A 154 -23.21 19.64 -8.70
C LYS A 154 -22.15 19.88 -7.62
N GLN A 155 -22.55 20.39 -6.46
CA GLN A 155 -21.63 20.56 -5.32
C GLN A 155 -21.09 19.21 -4.85
N LYS A 156 -21.94 18.17 -4.75
CA LYS A 156 -21.53 16.82 -4.36
C LYS A 156 -20.50 16.24 -5.35
N LEU A 157 -20.71 16.40 -6.65
CA LEU A 157 -19.75 15.99 -7.69
C LEU A 157 -18.38 16.67 -7.50
N SER A 158 -18.37 17.99 -7.27
CA SER A 158 -17.14 18.75 -7.01
C SER A 158 -16.42 18.23 -5.76
N THR A 159 -17.15 18.07 -4.65
CA THR A 159 -16.58 17.57 -3.40
C THR A 159 -15.98 16.18 -3.56
N LEU A 160 -16.66 15.26 -4.26
CA LEU A 160 -16.16 13.91 -4.49
C LEU A 160 -14.93 13.91 -5.40
N SER A 161 -14.87 14.79 -6.39
CA SER A 161 -13.69 14.98 -7.24
C SER A 161 -12.49 15.46 -6.43
N GLU A 162 -12.67 16.50 -5.61
CA GLU A 162 -11.62 17.02 -4.73
C GLU A 162 -11.14 15.97 -3.72
N GLN A 163 -12.05 15.19 -3.16
CA GLN A 163 -11.72 14.07 -2.27
C GLN A 163 -10.92 12.99 -2.99
N MET A 164 -11.25 12.66 -4.24
CA MET A 164 -10.48 11.73 -5.05
C MET A 164 -9.05 12.26 -5.29
N ASP A 165 -8.90 13.54 -5.65
CA ASP A 165 -7.58 14.15 -5.84
C ASP A 165 -6.75 14.14 -4.55
N TYR A 166 -7.37 14.47 -3.42
CA TYR A 166 -6.73 14.39 -2.11
C TYR A 166 -6.33 12.96 -1.75
N PHE A 167 -7.21 11.98 -2.00
CA PHE A 167 -6.92 10.56 -1.82
C PHE A 167 -5.71 10.11 -2.67
N LEU A 168 -5.67 10.49 -3.96
CA LEU A 168 -4.58 10.16 -4.87
C LEU A 168 -3.25 10.77 -4.43
N ALA A 169 -3.26 12.03 -3.97
CA ALA A 169 -2.08 12.70 -3.43
C ALA A 169 -1.54 11.98 -2.17
N MET A 170 -2.42 11.37 -1.38
CA MET A 170 -2.08 10.64 -0.17
C MET A 170 -1.62 9.19 -0.42
N LEU A 171 -1.69 8.65 -1.64
CA LEU A 171 -1.23 7.28 -1.94
C LEU A 171 0.30 7.13 -1.90
N VAL A 172 1.04 8.22 -1.99
CA VAL A 172 2.50 8.24 -1.88
C VAL A 172 2.87 8.75 -0.49
N PRO A 173 3.63 7.99 0.32
CA PRO A 173 4.14 8.49 1.59
C PRO A 173 4.92 9.77 1.37
N GLY A 174 4.44 10.86 1.98
CA GLY A 174 4.98 12.20 1.80
C GLY A 174 6.27 12.45 2.59
N ARG A 175 6.71 13.70 2.57
CA ARG A 175 7.83 14.17 3.40
C ARG A 175 7.47 14.03 4.88
N LEU A 176 8.45 13.64 5.70
CA LEU A 176 8.29 13.68 7.16
C LEU A 176 8.34 15.12 7.63
N TYR A 177 7.40 15.48 8.51
CA TYR A 177 7.43 16.79 9.14
C TYR A 177 8.52 16.84 10.23
N ILE A 178 9.67 17.42 9.90
CA ILE A 178 10.82 17.51 10.81
C ILE A 178 10.75 18.83 11.59
N LYS A 179 10.26 18.80 12.84
CA LYS A 179 10.31 19.96 13.75
C LYS A 179 11.69 20.21 14.36
N HIS A 180 12.54 19.19 14.47
CA HIS A 180 13.78 19.25 15.27
C HIS A 180 15.02 18.94 14.42
N ARG A 181 16.12 19.68 14.67
CA ARG A 181 17.43 19.36 14.09
C ARG A 181 17.91 18.01 14.63
N LEU A 182 18.20 17.06 13.74
CA LEU A 182 18.67 15.71 14.11
C LEU A 182 20.13 15.69 14.56
N VAL A 183 20.93 16.65 14.08
CA VAL A 183 22.34 16.81 14.45
C VAL A 183 22.43 17.67 15.71
N SER A 184 23.28 17.26 16.64
CA SER A 184 23.59 18.03 17.86
C SER A 184 24.58 19.15 17.54
N ASP A 185 24.36 20.37 18.05
CA ASP A 185 25.20 21.55 17.78
C ASP A 185 26.57 21.52 18.52
N VAL A 186 27.13 20.35 18.80
CA VAL A 186 28.36 20.22 19.59
C VAL A 186 29.58 20.41 18.69
N GLY A 187 30.14 21.63 18.69
CA GLY A 187 31.53 21.91 18.32
C GLY A 187 31.93 21.82 16.84
N ILE A 188 31.02 21.48 15.92
CA ILE A 188 31.33 21.38 14.49
C ILE A 188 30.92 22.68 13.79
N THR A 189 31.87 23.39 13.18
CA THR A 189 31.68 24.69 12.51
C THR A 189 30.78 24.61 11.26
N LYS A 190 30.47 23.42 10.75
CA LYS A 190 29.52 23.18 9.65
C LYS A 190 28.66 21.95 9.92
N ILE A 191 27.42 22.15 10.36
CA ILE A 191 26.45 21.07 10.52
C ILE A 191 25.97 20.63 9.12
N PRO A 192 26.14 19.36 8.73
CA PRO A 192 25.64 18.89 7.45
C PRO A 192 24.13 19.03 7.44
N HIS A 193 23.61 19.68 6.41
CA HIS A 193 22.18 19.76 6.22
C HIS A 193 21.65 18.40 5.79
N ILE A 194 20.89 17.76 6.68
CA ILE A 194 20.28 16.44 6.45
C ILE A 194 18.78 16.60 6.18
N ARG A 195 18.23 15.79 5.26
CA ARG A 195 16.80 15.55 5.02
C ARG A 195 16.48 14.12 5.44
N LEU A 196 15.31 13.95 6.07
CA LEU A 196 14.71 12.63 6.25
C LEU A 196 13.53 12.48 5.31
N ILE A 197 13.45 11.31 4.68
CA ILE A 197 12.35 10.92 3.82
C ILE A 197 11.78 9.61 4.35
N LEU A 198 10.45 9.45 4.28
CA LEU A 198 9.79 8.18 4.53
C LEU A 198 9.74 7.42 3.21
N THR A 199 10.35 6.23 3.16
CA THR A 199 10.29 5.37 1.98
C THR A 199 9.55 4.09 2.28
N THR A 200 9.01 3.47 1.22
CA THR A 200 8.16 2.30 1.32
C THR A 200 8.77 1.15 0.53
N LYS A 201 8.89 -0.01 1.18
CA LYS A 201 9.27 -1.28 0.56
C LYS A 201 8.05 -2.19 0.44
N MET A 202 7.88 -2.80 -0.72
CA MET A 202 6.77 -3.72 -1.02
C MET A 202 6.76 -4.92 -0.06
N PRO A 203 5.62 -5.50 0.32
CA PRO A 203 5.58 -6.64 1.22
C PRO A 203 6.42 -7.82 0.71
N VAL A 204 7.03 -8.55 1.65
CA VAL A 204 7.62 -9.86 1.39
C VAL A 204 6.51 -10.90 1.47
N MET A 205 6.42 -11.75 0.46
CA MET A 205 5.34 -12.73 0.32
C MET A 205 5.92 -14.07 -0.12
N PHE A 206 5.51 -15.17 0.51
CA PHE A 206 5.86 -16.50 0.03
C PHE A 206 5.32 -16.71 -1.38
N ASP A 207 6.19 -17.24 -2.24
CA ASP A 207 5.78 -17.87 -3.48
C ASP A 207 5.17 -19.24 -3.12
N ARG A 208 3.84 -19.29 -3.11
CA ARG A 208 3.08 -20.49 -2.74
C ARG A 208 3.23 -21.62 -3.77
N ARG A 209 3.71 -21.32 -4.99
CA ARG A 209 3.92 -22.32 -6.04
C ARG A 209 5.31 -22.92 -5.96
N GLU A 210 6.30 -22.09 -5.61
CA GLU A 210 7.70 -22.53 -5.52
C GLU A 210 8.13 -22.96 -4.11
N SER A 211 7.35 -22.65 -3.07
CA SER A 211 7.59 -23.16 -1.72
C SER A 211 7.02 -24.57 -1.57
N VAL A 212 7.87 -25.55 -1.33
CA VAL A 212 7.53 -26.98 -1.36
C VAL A 212 8.08 -27.70 -0.13
N ALA A 213 7.33 -28.67 0.38
CA ALA A 213 7.79 -29.58 1.42
C ALA A 213 8.18 -30.95 0.86
N HIS A 214 9.28 -31.46 1.41
CA HIS A 214 9.84 -32.77 1.18
C HIS A 214 9.66 -33.62 2.45
N GLU A 215 10.35 -34.76 2.53
CA GLU A 215 10.16 -35.74 3.63
C GLU A 215 10.60 -35.18 4.98
N ASP A 216 11.77 -34.56 5.05
CA ASP A 216 12.38 -34.04 6.26
C ASP A 216 12.92 -32.62 6.06
N TRP A 217 12.57 -31.96 4.96
CA TRP A 217 13.00 -30.61 4.68
C TRP A 217 11.97 -29.82 3.87
N VAL A 218 12.14 -28.51 3.80
CA VAL A 218 11.34 -27.61 2.96
C VAL A 218 12.25 -26.72 2.12
N SER A 219 11.82 -26.44 0.89
CA SER A 219 12.35 -25.37 0.06
C SER A 219 11.36 -24.20 0.10
N LEU A 220 11.81 -23.03 0.53
CA LEU A 220 10.98 -21.83 0.63
C LEU A 220 11.49 -20.76 -0.32
N LYS A 221 10.57 -20.11 -1.02
CA LYS A 221 10.85 -18.94 -1.86
C LYS A 221 9.87 -17.84 -1.53
N TRP A 222 10.34 -16.60 -1.56
CA TRP A 222 9.49 -15.42 -1.45
C TRP A 222 9.82 -14.37 -2.50
N LEU A 223 8.83 -13.52 -2.77
CA LEU A 223 8.89 -12.46 -3.75
C LEU A 223 8.90 -11.10 -3.05
N VAL A 224 9.75 -10.22 -3.57
CA VAL A 224 9.70 -8.79 -3.33
C VAL A 224 9.33 -8.14 -4.65
N THR A 225 8.19 -7.46 -4.71
CA THR A 225 7.56 -7.03 -5.98
C THR A 225 8.29 -5.87 -6.68
N SER A 226 9.44 -5.44 -6.20
CA SER A 226 10.26 -4.38 -6.79
C SER A 226 11.69 -4.86 -7.02
N GLN A 227 12.29 -4.49 -8.16
CA GLN A 227 13.73 -4.54 -8.37
C GLN A 227 14.40 -3.59 -7.37
N GLN A 228 14.67 -4.06 -6.16
CA GLN A 228 15.41 -3.31 -5.15
C GLN A 228 16.82 -3.88 -5.04
N SER A 229 17.80 -3.02 -5.26
CA SER A 229 19.21 -3.34 -5.46
C SER A 229 20.04 -3.28 -4.19
N GLN A 230 19.48 -3.64 -3.03
CA GLN A 230 20.26 -3.74 -1.80
C GLN A 230 19.91 -5.01 -1.02
N LEU A 231 20.91 -5.50 -0.30
CA LEU A 231 20.93 -6.68 0.57
C LEU A 231 19.83 -6.59 1.65
N ASP A 232 18.57 -6.78 1.25
CA ASP A 232 17.47 -6.93 2.19
C ASP A 232 17.75 -8.15 3.07
N GLN A 233 17.71 -7.94 4.38
CA GLN A 233 17.74 -9.02 5.35
C GLN A 233 16.32 -9.37 5.73
N PHE A 234 16.04 -10.66 5.83
CA PHE A 234 14.76 -11.23 6.22
C PHE A 234 14.92 -11.99 7.52
N GLU A 235 13.82 -12.12 8.25
CA GLU A 235 13.74 -13.03 9.39
C GLU A 235 12.71 -14.11 9.03
N LEU A 236 13.18 -15.35 8.97
CA LEU A 236 12.35 -16.52 8.74
C LEU A 236 12.13 -17.22 10.07
N GLN A 237 10.87 -17.51 10.40
CA GLN A 237 10.51 -18.29 11.57
C GLN A 237 9.75 -19.53 11.13
N PHE A 238 9.95 -20.64 11.83
CA PHE A 238 9.17 -21.85 11.64
C PHE A 238 8.73 -22.42 12.98
N ARG A 239 7.58 -23.10 12.98
CA ARG A 239 7.06 -23.78 14.16
C ARG A 239 6.16 -24.94 13.75
N LEU A 240 6.36 -26.10 14.39
CA LEU A 240 5.45 -27.22 14.34
C LEU A 240 4.12 -26.88 15.03
N LEU A 241 2.98 -27.09 14.35
CA LEU A 241 1.67 -26.71 14.87
C LEU A 241 1.06 -27.72 15.84
N GLU A 242 1.25 -29.01 15.57
CA GLU A 242 0.60 -30.11 16.32
C GLU A 242 1.65 -31.08 16.86
N PRO A 243 2.44 -30.67 17.88
CA PRO A 243 3.44 -31.54 18.48
C PRO A 243 2.75 -32.66 19.27
N ARG A 244 3.05 -33.92 18.91
CA ARG A 244 2.49 -35.12 19.54
C ARG A 244 3.26 -35.55 20.79
N THR A 245 4.52 -35.17 20.90
CA THR A 245 5.38 -35.49 22.07
C THR A 245 6.02 -34.22 22.65
N PRO A 246 6.50 -34.25 23.91
CA PRO A 246 7.25 -33.13 24.47
C PRO A 246 8.50 -32.75 23.66
N GLN A 247 9.17 -33.74 23.07
CA GLN A 247 10.34 -33.53 22.20
C GLN A 247 9.96 -32.80 20.91
N GLU A 248 8.77 -33.04 20.36
CA GLU A 248 8.30 -32.32 19.17
C GLU A 248 8.09 -30.82 19.43
N ARG A 249 7.91 -30.38 20.69
CA ARG A 249 7.70 -28.96 21.01
C ARG A 249 8.94 -28.09 20.74
N VAL A 250 10.13 -28.69 20.65
CA VAL A 250 11.35 -27.95 20.30
C VAL A 250 11.48 -27.69 18.79
N GLN A 251 10.57 -28.21 17.95
CA GLN A 251 10.57 -28.04 16.50
C GLN A 251 10.09 -26.65 16.08
N CYS A 252 10.89 -25.64 16.40
CA CYS A 252 10.71 -24.26 16.00
C CYS A 252 12.06 -23.55 15.93
N GLY A 253 12.11 -22.43 15.20
CA GLY A 253 13.34 -21.66 15.08
C GLY A 253 13.10 -20.30 14.44
N ILE A 254 14.10 -19.44 14.58
CA ILE A 254 14.18 -18.12 13.97
C ILE A 254 15.57 -18.02 13.34
N MET A 255 15.65 -17.59 12.09
CA MET A 255 16.92 -17.43 11.39
C MET A 255 16.93 -16.16 10.51
N PRO A 256 18.06 -15.43 10.47
CA PRO A 256 18.26 -14.36 9.52
C PRO A 256 18.56 -14.95 8.13
N VAL A 257 17.97 -14.38 7.08
CA VAL A 257 18.16 -14.82 5.69
C VAL A 257 18.46 -13.61 4.81
N THR A 258 19.50 -13.68 3.99
CA THR A 258 19.93 -12.61 3.05
C THR A 258 19.54 -12.89 1.60
N SER A 259 18.97 -14.07 1.34
CA SER A 259 18.44 -14.51 0.04
C SER A 259 16.91 -14.40 0.01
N ASN A 260 16.32 -14.51 -1.19
CA ASN A 260 14.89 -14.70 -1.38
C ASN A 260 14.45 -16.18 -1.33
N THR A 261 15.39 -17.07 -1.05
CA THR A 261 15.18 -18.51 -0.87
C THR A 261 15.82 -19.01 0.41
N CYS A 262 15.26 -20.08 0.99
CA CYS A 262 15.83 -20.75 2.15
C CYS A 262 15.37 -22.21 2.20
N GLU A 263 16.31 -23.10 2.53
CA GLU A 263 16.02 -24.50 2.81
C GLU A 263 16.14 -24.76 4.31
N ILE A 264 15.17 -25.47 4.88
CA ILE A 264 15.21 -25.89 6.28
C ILE A 264 15.18 -27.42 6.30
N HIS A 265 16.27 -28.01 6.77
CA HIS A 265 16.51 -29.46 6.88
C HIS A 265 16.20 -29.98 8.29
N ASN A 266 16.16 -31.31 8.45
CA ASN A 266 15.94 -32.01 9.72
C ASN A 266 14.58 -31.70 10.39
N LEU A 267 13.55 -31.46 9.58
CA LEU A 267 12.17 -31.41 10.01
C LEU A 267 11.62 -32.83 10.17
N LEU A 268 10.60 -32.97 11.01
CA LEU A 268 9.94 -34.25 11.21
C LEU A 268 9.04 -34.57 10.00
N SER A 269 9.07 -35.81 9.54
CA SER A 269 8.20 -36.31 8.47
C SER A 269 6.74 -36.42 8.88
N ASP A 270 5.83 -36.30 7.90
CA ASP A 270 4.38 -36.29 8.10
C ASP A 270 3.92 -35.34 9.23
N ARG A 271 4.42 -34.10 9.19
CA ARG A 271 4.11 -33.06 10.18
C ARG A 271 3.79 -31.73 9.52
N LEU A 272 2.90 -30.97 10.14
CA LEU A 272 2.43 -29.68 9.64
C LEU A 272 3.18 -28.53 10.31
N TYR A 273 3.91 -27.77 9.52
CA TYR A 273 4.68 -26.62 9.96
C TYR A 273 4.06 -25.32 9.48
N ARG A 274 4.15 -24.29 10.33
CA ARG A 274 3.92 -22.89 9.94
C ARG A 274 5.26 -22.21 9.73
N PHE A 275 5.43 -21.61 8.57
CA PHE A 275 6.56 -20.75 8.23
C PHE A 275 6.08 -19.31 8.15
N THR A 276 6.85 -18.37 8.69
CA THR A 276 6.57 -16.94 8.61
C THR A 276 7.80 -16.18 8.14
N VAL A 277 7.60 -15.20 7.25
CA VAL A 277 8.68 -14.36 6.73
C VAL A 277 8.33 -12.88 6.90
N ARG A 278 9.33 -12.10 7.29
CA ARG A 278 9.26 -10.63 7.37
C ARG A 278 10.61 -10.03 7.03
N ARG A 279 10.66 -8.71 6.86
CA ARG A 279 11.97 -8.03 6.82
C ARG A 279 12.59 -8.06 8.21
N ALA A 280 13.90 -8.17 8.26
CA ALA A 280 14.63 -8.03 9.50
C ALA A 280 14.46 -6.59 10.03
N GLU A 281 14.35 -6.47 11.35
CA GLU A 281 14.33 -5.16 12.01
C GLU A 281 15.67 -4.47 11.75
N THR A 282 15.63 -3.28 11.17
CA THR A 282 16.80 -2.43 10.98
C THR A 282 16.61 -1.14 11.75
N TYR A 283 17.69 -0.43 12.07
CA TYR A 283 17.61 0.85 12.76
C TYR A 283 16.74 1.88 11.99
N MET A 284 16.62 1.74 10.67
CA MET A 284 15.80 2.57 9.78
C MET A 284 14.31 2.22 9.75
N LEU A 285 13.92 1.04 10.20
CA LEU A 285 12.53 0.59 10.09
C LEU A 285 11.63 1.44 11.00
N VAL A 286 10.57 2.01 10.42
CA VAL A 286 9.63 2.92 11.09
C VAL A 286 8.32 2.22 11.41
N TYR A 287 7.81 1.46 10.45
CA TYR A 287 6.55 0.77 10.56
C TYR A 287 6.58 -0.48 9.70
N GLU A 288 6.34 -1.63 10.34
CA GLU A 288 6.09 -2.90 9.69
C GLU A 288 5.06 -3.66 10.54
N GLN A 289 3.92 -3.94 9.92
CA GLN A 289 2.89 -4.79 10.54
C GLN A 289 2.81 -6.16 9.87
N TRP A 290 3.30 -6.28 8.63
CA TRP A 290 3.13 -7.46 7.81
C TRP A 290 4.12 -8.56 8.13
N ARG A 291 3.60 -9.79 8.19
CA ARG A 291 4.36 -11.04 8.18
C ARG A 291 3.56 -12.00 7.30
N ASP A 292 4.13 -12.47 6.19
CA ASP A 292 3.45 -13.50 5.42
C ASP A 292 3.66 -14.86 6.08
N SER A 293 2.70 -15.75 5.91
CA SER A 293 2.78 -17.10 6.46
C SER A 293 2.29 -18.14 5.47
N ILE A 294 2.93 -19.30 5.50
CA ILE A 294 2.54 -20.47 4.72
C ILE A 294 2.54 -21.70 5.63
N LEU A 295 1.62 -22.62 5.36
CA LEU A 295 1.54 -23.91 6.03
C LEU A 295 2.02 -24.97 5.04
N LEU A 296 3.02 -25.76 5.42
CA LEU A 296 3.48 -26.88 4.61
C LEU A 296 3.52 -28.14 5.46
N LYS A 297 3.06 -29.25 4.87
CA LYS A 297 3.11 -30.57 5.49
C LYS A 297 4.27 -31.35 4.87
N THR A 298 5.20 -31.81 5.69
CA THR A 298 6.29 -32.70 5.26
C THR A 298 5.72 -34.03 4.78
N LYS A 299 6.39 -34.65 3.82
CA LYS A 299 5.97 -35.92 3.24
C LYS A 299 6.23 -37.06 4.23
N LEU A 300 5.56 -38.18 4.02
CA LEU A 300 5.85 -39.42 4.74
C LEU A 300 7.23 -39.91 4.31
N TYR A 301 8.01 -40.40 5.27
CA TYR A 301 9.24 -41.13 4.99
C TYR A 301 8.86 -42.47 4.37
N LEU A 302 9.11 -42.64 3.07
CA LEU A 302 9.01 -43.93 2.41
C LEU A 302 10.38 -44.58 2.48
N ALA A 303 10.58 -45.47 3.45
CA ALA A 303 11.72 -46.38 3.39
C ALA A 303 11.57 -47.20 2.11
N GLU A 304 12.36 -46.90 1.07
CA GLU A 304 12.47 -47.78 -0.09
C GLU A 304 12.87 -49.16 0.43
N ASN A 305 12.04 -50.15 0.13
CA ASN A 305 12.31 -51.55 0.44
C ASN A 305 13.69 -51.90 -0.11
N VAL A 306 14.64 -52.15 0.79
CA VAL A 306 15.85 -52.91 0.48
C VAL A 306 15.38 -54.30 0.06
N GLY A 307 15.15 -54.46 -1.25
CA GLY A 307 15.02 -55.76 -1.86
C GLY A 307 16.37 -56.45 -1.76
N GLU A 308 16.58 -57.20 -0.68
CA GLU A 308 17.55 -58.28 -0.64
C GLU A 308 17.15 -59.30 -1.70
N ALA A 309 17.64 -59.10 -2.92
CA ALA A 309 17.85 -60.18 -3.85
C ALA A 309 19.05 -60.99 -3.35
N THR A 310 18.80 -61.92 -2.43
CA THR A 310 19.70 -63.05 -2.18
C THR A 310 19.68 -63.95 -3.41
N SER A 311 20.50 -63.59 -4.38
CA SER A 311 20.95 -64.50 -5.42
C SER A 311 22.08 -65.37 -4.87
N GLN A 312 21.92 -66.68 -5.04
CA GLN A 312 22.93 -67.71 -5.40
C GLN A 312 22.85 -68.99 -4.54
N PRO A 313 23.35 -70.13 -5.03
CA PRO A 313 23.47 -70.62 -6.42
C PRO A 313 22.65 -71.90 -6.69
#